data_AF-M8E3I7-F1
#
_entry.id   AF-M8E3I7-F1
#
_cell.length_a   1.000
_cell.length_b   1.000
_cell.length_c   1.000
_cell.angle_alpha   90.00
_cell.angle_beta   90.00
_cell.angle_gamma   90.00
#
_symmetry.space_group_name_H-M   'P 1'
#
loop_
_entity.id
_entity.type
_entity.pdbx_description
1 polymer ?
#
loop_
_entity_poly.entity_id
_entity_poly.type
_entity_poly.pdbx_seq_one_letter_code
_entity_poly.pdbx_strand_id
1 'polypeptide(L)' 'MRDLMKRMELKLADLLVRERLLRNSDMNHPRNMFSLQQVREELKTLQVKLDMIDILRSIELETNKKGAVTHATEQNESV' A
#
# COMPACT_ATOMS: atom_id res chain seq x y z
N MET A 1 -2.37 11.77 -2.53
CA MET A 1 -2.46 10.47 -1.83
C MET A 1 -3.62 9.60 -2.30
N ARG A 2 -4.87 10.09 -2.32
CA ARG A 2 -6.06 9.31 -2.73
C ARG A 2 -5.93 8.63 -4.11
N ASP A 3 -5.44 9.35 -5.13
CA ASP A 3 -5.28 8.78 -6.48
C ASP A 3 -4.10 7.81 -6.60
N LEU A 4 -3.11 7.93 -5.73
CA LEU A 4 -2.01 6.95 -5.64
C LEU A 4 -2.54 5.64 -5.05
N MET A 5 -3.29 5.72 -3.94
CA MET A 5 -3.94 4.55 -3.31
C MET A 5 -4.85 3.82 -4.29
N LYS A 6 -5.75 4.54 -4.98
CA LYS A 6 -6.62 3.92 -5.99
C LYS A 6 -5.84 3.17 -7.07
N ARG A 7 -4.76 3.76 -7.59
CA ARG A 7 -3.92 3.11 -8.62
C ARG A 7 -3.23 1.87 -8.07
N MET A 8 -2.77 1.90 -6.82
CA MET A 8 -2.13 0.76 -6.19
C MET A 8 -3.12 -0.36 -5.85
N GLU A 9 -4.34 -0.03 -5.42
CA GLU A 9 -5.44 -0.98 -5.20
C GLU A 9 -5.84 -1.68 -6.51
N LEU A 10 -5.98 -0.92 -7.60
CA LEU A 10 -6.25 -1.49 -8.93
C LEU A 10 -5.12 -2.42 -9.38
N LYS A 11 -3.86 -1.99 -9.21
CA LYS A 11 -2.70 -2.81 -9.54
C LYS A 11 -2.64 -4.10 -8.70
N LEU A 12 -3.04 -4.03 -7.43
CA LEU A 12 -3.12 -5.19 -6.54
C LEU A 12 -4.16 -6.19 -7.06
N ALA A 13 -5.35 -5.70 -7.42
CA ALA A 13 -6.41 -6.53 -7.99
C ALA A 13 -5.94 -7.23 -9.27
N ASP A 14 -5.30 -6.51 -10.19
CA ASP A 14 -4.76 -7.08 -11.43
C ASP A 14 -3.74 -8.19 -11.17
N LEU A 15 -2.83 -7.98 -10.23
CA LEU A 15 -1.82 -8.98 -9.88
C LEU A 15 -2.43 -10.23 -9.22
N LEU A 16 -3.45 -10.06 -8.37
CA LEU A 16 -4.17 -11.19 -7.77
C LEU A 16 -4.92 -12.03 -8.82
N VAL A 17 -5.55 -11.37 -9.80
CA VAL A 17 -6.20 -12.05 -10.93
C VAL A 17 -5.14 -12.82 -11.74
N ARG A 18 -4.01 -12.19 -12.05
CA ARG A 18 -2.93 -12.82 -12.82
C ARG A 18 -2.30 -14.01 -12.07
N GLU A 19 -2.08 -13.90 -10.77
CA GLU A 19 -1.59 -15.00 -9.93
C GLU A 19 -2.55 -16.19 -9.99
N ARG A 20 -3.86 -15.94 -9.85
CA ARG A 20 -4.89 -16.98 -9.92
C ARG A 20 -4.91 -17.67 -11.28
N LEU A 21 -4.81 -16.91 -12.37
CA LEU A 21 -4.78 -17.47 -13.72
C LEU A 21 -3.55 -18.36 -13.93
N LEU A 22 -2.37 -17.93 -13.48
CA LEU A 22 -1.13 -18.70 -13.59
C LEU A 22 -1.16 -19.97 -12.74
N ARG A 23 -1.68 -19.89 -11.51
CA ARG A 23 -1.87 -21.06 -10.63
C ARG A 23 -2.84 -22.10 -11.22
N ASN A 24 -3.82 -21.65 -11.99
CA ASN A 24 -4.77 -22.52 -12.70
C ASN A 24 -4.27 -22.98 -14.08
N SER A 25 -3.08 -22.57 -14.50
CA SER A 25 -2.45 -22.98 -15.75
C SER A 25 -1.54 -24.20 -15.55
N ASP A 26 -0.96 -24.73 -16.63
CA ASP A 26 0.01 -25.82 -16.53
C ASP A 26 1.29 -25.35 -15.82
N MET A 27 1.41 -25.75 -14.55
CA MET A 27 2.53 -25.44 -13.68
C MET A 27 3.79 -26.26 -13.98
N ASN A 28 3.71 -27.29 -14.83
CA ASN A 28 4.87 -28.03 -15.30
C ASN A 28 5.63 -27.26 -16.39
N HIS A 29 4.99 -26.26 -17.00
CA HIS A 29 5.65 -25.40 -17.97
C HIS A 29 6.55 -24.37 -17.24
N PRO A 30 7.88 -24.38 -17.48
CA PRO A 30 8.83 -23.57 -16.71
C PRO A 30 8.56 -22.07 -16.81
N ARG A 31 8.02 -21.58 -17.95
CA ARG A 31 7.61 -20.17 -18.08
C ARG A 31 6.45 -19.79 -17.15
N ASN A 32 5.51 -20.69 -16.92
CA ASN A 32 4.35 -20.41 -16.06
C ASN A 32 4.77 -20.40 -14.60
N MET A 33 5.64 -21.35 -14.20
CA MET A 33 6.23 -21.37 -12.86
C MET A 33 7.04 -20.10 -12.58
N PHE A 34 7.92 -19.69 -13.50
CA PHE A 34 8.70 -18.47 -13.37
C PHE A 34 7.80 -17.21 -13.33
N SER A 35 6.82 -17.12 -14.23
CA SER A 35 5.86 -16.01 -14.25
C SER A 35 5.05 -15.93 -12.95
N LEU A 36 4.66 -17.07 -12.37
CA LEU A 36 3.95 -17.10 -11.10
C LEU A 36 4.82 -16.57 -9.97
N GLN A 37 6.10 -16.94 -9.94
CA GLN A 37 7.05 -16.42 -8.96
C GLN A 37 7.21 -14.91 -9.09
N GLN A 38 7.39 -14.38 -10.31
CA GLN A 38 7.49 -12.94 -10.55
C GLN A 38 6.25 -12.19 -10.05
N VAL A 39 5.04 -12.69 -10.37
CA VAL A 39 3.80 -12.06 -9.91
C VAL A 39 3.69 -12.07 -8.38
N ARG A 40 4.15 -13.14 -7.72
CA ARG A 40 4.18 -13.21 -6.24
C ARG A 40 5.18 -12.22 -5.62
N GLU A 41 6.33 -12.03 -6.25
CA GLU A 41 7.30 -11.02 -5.83
C GLU A 41 6.73 -9.61 -6.00
N GLU A 42 6.08 -9.32 -7.14
CA GLU A 42 5.39 -8.04 -7.38
C GLU A 42 4.29 -7.78 -6.35
N LEU A 43 3.49 -8.80 -6.01
CA LEU A 43 2.45 -8.70 -4.96
C LEU A 43 3.05 -8.32 -3.61
N LYS A 44 4.13 -9.00 -3.20
CA LYS A 44 4.82 -8.72 -1.94
C LYS A 44 5.35 -7.29 -1.90
N THR A 45 6.00 -6.84 -2.97
CA THR A 45 6.51 -5.47 -3.07
C THR A 45 5.38 -4.44 -3.02
N LEU A 46 4.25 -4.71 -3.69
CA LEU A 46 3.13 -3.79 -3.70
C LEU A 46 2.46 -3.67 -2.32
N GLN A 47 2.33 -4.78 -1.59
CA GLN A 47 1.82 -4.78 -0.21
C GLN A 47 2.70 -3.94 0.72
N VAL A 48 4.03 -4.12 0.67
CA VAL A 48 4.95 -3.28 1.46
C VAL A 48 4.76 -1.79 1.15
N LYS A 49 4.58 -1.42 -0.11
CA LYS A 49 4.35 -0.02 -0.49
C LYS A 49 3.03 0.52 0.03
N LEU A 50 1.96 -0.29 0.04
CA LEU A 50 0.67 0.09 0.63
C LEU A 50 0.82 0.31 2.14
N ASP A 51 1.46 -0.63 2.84
CA ASP A 51 1.70 -0.53 4.28
C ASP A 51 2.51 0.73 4.64
N MET A 52 3.55 1.04 3.84
CA MET A 52 4.33 2.27 4.01
C MET A 52 3.48 3.54 3.88
N ILE A 53 2.54 3.59 2.93
CA ILE A 53 1.64 4.73 2.77
C ILE A 53 0.72 4.87 3.99
N ASP A 54 0.20 3.76 4.50
CA ASP A 54 -0.65 3.76 5.70
C ASP A 54 0.11 4.23 6.95
N ILE A 55 1.37 3.83 7.10
CA ILE A 55 2.26 4.33 8.16
C ILE A 55 2.47 5.84 8.01
N LEU A 56 2.85 6.32 6.82
CA LEU A 56 3.07 7.74 6.57
C LEU A 56 1.81 8.58 6.85
N ARG A 57 0.64 8.07 6.47
CA ARG A 57 -0.64 8.73 6.75
C ARG A 57 -0.94 8.78 8.25
N SER A 58 -0.60 7.72 8.99
CA SER A 58 -0.77 7.69 10.44
C SER A 58 0.14 8.71 11.13
N ILE A 59 1.40 8.81 10.70
CA ILE A 59 2.35 9.82 11.18
C ILE A 59 1.86 11.25 10.87
N GLU A 60 1.38 11.48 9.65
CA GLU A 60 0.82 12.78 9.22
C GLU A 60 -0.37 13.17 10.12
N LEU A 61 -1.30 12.25 10.38
CA LEU A 61 -2.45 12.49 11.24
C LEU A 61 -2.04 12.79 12.70
N GLU A 62 -1.07 12.06 13.25
CA GLU A 62 -0.57 12.33 14.60
C GLU A 62 0.16 13.68 14.70
N THR A 63 0.96 14.01 13.69
CA THR A 63 1.70 15.28 13.64
C THR A 63 0.74 16.46 13.58
N ASN A 64 -0.28 16.37 12.72
CA ASN A 64 -1.32 17.39 12.60
C ASN A 64 -2.12 17.56 13.90
N LYS A 65 -2.42 16.46 14.61
CA LYS A 65 -3.06 16.53 15.94
C LYS A 65 -2.15 17.21 16.97
N LYS A 66 -0.87 16.85 17.04
CA LYS A 66 0.08 17.46 17.98
C LYS A 66 0.24 18.96 17.71
N GLY A 67 0.38 19.36 16.45
CA GLY A 67 0.44 20.76 16.04
C GLY A 67 -0.82 21.55 16.43
N ALA A 68 -2.01 20.99 16.20
CA ALA A 68 -3.26 21.59 16.62
C ALA A 68 -3.38 21.74 18.15
N VAL A 69 -2.88 20.76 18.91
CA VAL A 69 -2.84 20.84 20.38
C VAL A 69 -1.90 21.94 20.84
N THR A 70 -0.68 22.04 20.29
CA THR A 70 0.27 23.11 20.66
C THR A 70 -0.28 24.51 20.36
N HIS A 71 -0.90 24.72 19.20
CA HIS A 71 -1.51 26.01 18.86
C HIS A 71 -2.74 26.34 19.72
N ALA A 72 -3.52 25.34 20.13
CA ALA A 72 -4.64 25.54 21.06
C ALA A 72 -4.16 25.90 22.47
N THR A 73 -3.05 25.31 22.94
CA THR A 73 -2.44 25.67 24.23
C THR A 73 -1.80 27.06 24.22
N GLU A 74 -1.14 27.46 23.13
CA GLU A 74 -0.57 28.82 22.99
C GLU A 74 -1.65 29.91 22.97
N GLN A 75 -2.80 29.65 22.34
CA GLN A 75 -3.93 30.59 22.34
C GLN A 75 -4.61 30.71 23.72
N ASN A 76 -4.60 29.65 24.54
CA ASN A 76 -5.16 29.69 25.89
C ASN A 76 -4.23 30.33 26.93
N GLU A 77 -2.91 30.31 26.73
CA GLU A 77 -1.95 30.98 27.63
C GLU A 77 -1.79 32.48 27.31
N SER A 78 -2.29 32.94 26.17
CA SER A 78 -2.23 34.34 25.72
C SER A 78 -3.45 35.18 26.15
N VAL A 79 -4.29 34.68 27.08
CA VAL A 79 -5.50 35.36 27.62
C VAL A 79 -5.33 35.63 29.12
#